data_AF-A0A945H9S4-F1
#
_entry.id   AF-A0A945H9S4-F1
#
_cell.length_a   1.000
_cell.length_b   1.000
_cell.length_c   1.000
_cell.angle_alpha   90.00
_cell.angle_beta   90.00
_cell.angle_gamma   90.00
#
_symmetry.space_group_name_H-M   'P 1'
#
loop_
_entity.id
_entity.type
_entity.pdbx_description
1 polymer ?
#
loop_
_entity_poly.entity_id
_entity_poly.type
_entity_poly.pdbx_seq_one_letter_code
_entity_poly.pdbx_strand_id
1 'polypeptide(L)' 'IVKNAHADGQKIRFWAAPDNPAAWSVFHEAGVDFINTDHLENLAKFLRSKEAK' A
#
# COMPACT_ATOMS: atom_id res chain seq x y z
N ILE A 1 -10.66 9.36 1.32
CA ILE A 1 -10.16 9.17 -0.06
C ILE A 1 -10.26 7.71 -0.46
N VAL A 2 -9.48 6.79 0.14
CA VAL A 2 -9.51 5.35 -0.21
C VAL A 2 -10.92 4.76 -0.15
N LYS A 3 -11.63 4.93 0.97
CA LYS A 3 -13.04 4.49 1.12
C LYS A 3 -13.97 5.01 0.02
N ASN A 4 -13.81 6.26 -0.42
CA ASN A 4 -14.67 6.84 -1.45
C ASN A 4 -14.33 6.25 -2.82
N ALA A 5 -13.05 6.12 -3.14
CA ALA A 5 -12.62 5.46 -4.39
C ALA A 5 -13.15 4.03 -4.47
N HIS A 6 -13.09 3.27 -3.38
CA HIS A 6 -13.66 1.92 -3.32
C HIS A 6 -15.18 1.90 -3.42
N ALA A 7 -15.88 2.85 -2.81
CA ALA A 7 -17.33 2.99 -2.95
C ALA A 7 -17.75 3.26 -4.42
N ASP A 8 -16.89 3.93 -5.17
CA ASP A 8 -17.07 4.19 -6.60
C ASP A 8 -16.53 3.05 -7.50
N GLY A 9 -16.11 1.92 -6.91
CA GLY A 9 -15.57 0.76 -7.63
C GLY A 9 -14.18 0.97 -8.24
N GLN A 10 -13.45 1.99 -7.79
CA GLN A 10 -12.12 2.35 -8.31
C GLN A 10 -11.02 1.74 -7.45
N LYS A 11 -9.88 1.45 -8.07
CA LYS A 11 -8.64 1.12 -7.37
C LYS A 11 -7.77 2.37 -7.23
N ILE A 12 -7.00 2.49 -6.14
CA ILE A 12 -6.21 3.67 -5.83
C ILE A 12 -4.73 3.36 -5.60
N ARG A 13 -3.88 4.31 -6.01
CA ARG A 13 -2.46 4.41 -5.66
C ARG A 13 -2.11 5.88 -5.42
N PHE A 14 -1.09 6.14 -4.62
CA PHE A 14 -0.59 7.50 -4.39
C PHE A 14 0.64 7.80 -5.25
N TRP A 15 0.67 8.99 -5.84
CA TRP A 15 1.82 9.49 -6.62
C TRP A 15 2.82 10.21 -5.70
N ALA A 16 4.11 10.11 -6.02
CA ALA A 16 5.21 10.73 -5.26
C ALA A 16 5.16 10.45 -3.74
N ALA A 17 4.66 9.26 -3.39
CA ALA A 17 4.63 8.79 -2.01
C ALA A 17 6.06 8.48 -1.52
N PRO A 18 6.35 8.66 -0.21
CA PRO A 18 7.59 8.15 0.36
C PRO A 18 7.70 6.63 0.16
N ASP A 19 8.86 6.17 -0.32
CA ASP A 19 9.12 4.74 -0.56
C ASP A 19 9.92 4.14 0.61
N ASN A 20 9.24 3.86 1.72
CA ASN A 20 9.85 3.26 2.91
C ASN A 20 8.82 2.46 3.75
N PRO A 21 9.28 1.59 4.67
CA PRO A 21 8.38 0.72 5.44
C PRO A 21 7.30 1.44 6.26
N ALA A 22 7.57 2.66 6.75
CA ALA A 22 6.58 3.42 7.50
C ALA A 22 5.42 3.84 6.61
N ALA A 23 5.70 4.36 5.41
CA ALA A 23 4.68 4.69 4.42
C ALA A 23 3.93 3.45 3.93
N TRP A 24 4.65 2.34 3.67
CA TRP A 24 4.00 1.08 3.28
C TRP A 24 3.03 0.57 4.34
N SER A 25 3.33 0.70 5.64
CA SER A 25 2.39 0.33 6.71
C SER A 25 1.13 1.17 6.68
N VAL A 26 1.26 2.49 6.52
CA VAL A 26 0.12 3.38 6.41
C VAL A 26 -0.74 3.04 5.19
N PHE A 27 -0.14 2.76 4.03
CA PHE A 27 -0.87 2.37 2.83
C PHE A 27 -1.58 1.04 2.97
N HIS A 28 -0.90 0.05 3.55
CA HIS A 28 -1.49 -1.26 3.82
C HIS A 28 -2.68 -1.16 4.79
N GLU A 29 -2.51 -0.46 5.91
CA GLU A 29 -3.56 -0.25 6.92
C GLU A 29 -4.74 0.56 6.37
N ALA A 30 -4.47 1.53 5.48
CA ALA A 30 -5.49 2.33 4.82
C ALA A 30 -6.23 1.60 3.68
N GLY A 31 -5.78 0.40 3.29
CA GLY A 31 -6.38 -0.38 2.21
C GLY A 31 -6.05 0.13 0.80
N VAL A 32 -4.87 0.71 0.59
CA VAL A 32 -4.45 1.15 -0.75
C VAL A 32 -4.18 -0.05 -1.65
N ASP A 33 -4.72 -0.04 -2.87
CA ASP A 33 -4.65 -1.20 -3.78
C ASP A 33 -3.26 -1.43 -4.36
N PHE A 34 -2.52 -0.36 -4.67
CA PHE A 34 -1.18 -0.45 -5.23
C PHE A 34 -0.18 0.45 -4.52
N ILE A 35 0.91 -0.15 -4.04
CA ILE A 35 2.06 0.54 -3.46
C ILE A 35 3.17 0.56 -4.52
N ASN A 36 3.54 1.77 -4.96
CA ASN A 36 4.72 1.95 -5.80
C ASN A 36 5.99 1.82 -4.95
N THR A 37 6.96 1.05 -5.42
CA THR A 37 8.26 0.92 -4.79
C THR A 37 9.31 0.57 -5.84
N ASP A 38 10.54 1.05 -5.64
CA ASP A 38 11.71 0.54 -6.35
C ASP A 38 12.37 -0.64 -5.61
N HIS A 39 11.84 -1.01 -4.44
CA HIS A 39 12.37 -2.04 -3.55
C HIS A 39 11.44 -3.27 -3.46
N LEU A 40 11.14 -3.89 -4.61
CA LEU A 40 10.16 -4.98 -4.72
C LEU A 40 10.36 -6.12 -3.72
N GLU A 41 11.60 -6.59 -3.53
CA GLU A 41 11.87 -7.68 -2.58
C GLU A 41 11.56 -7.30 -1.13
N ASN A 42 11.86 -6.05 -0.75
CA ASN A 42 11.65 -5.55 0.60
C ASN A 42 10.15 -5.34 0.86
N LEU A 43 9.43 -4.74 -0.09
CA LEU A 43 7.97 -4.60 0.01
C LEU A 43 7.29 -5.98 0.07
N ALA A 44 7.74 -6.95 -0.72
CA ALA A 44 7.18 -8.30 -0.71
C ALA A 44 7.42 -9.01 0.64
N LYS A 45 8.62 -8.87 1.25
CA LYS A 45 8.89 -9.36 2.61
C LYS A 45 7.99 -8.67 3.64
N PHE A 46 7.85 -7.34 3.52
CA PHE A 46 7.01 -6.54 4.40
C PHE A 46 5.54 -7.01 4.36
N LEU A 47 4.92 -7.10 3.18
CA LEU A 47 3.51 -7.49 3.03
C LEU A 47 3.25 -8.92 3.54
N ARG A 48 4.10 -9.88 3.19
CA ARG A 48 3.97 -11.27 3.69
C ARG A 48 4.07 -11.35 5.22
N SER A 49 4.88 -10.50 5.85
CA SER A 49 4.98 -10.46 7.31
C SER A 49 3.72 -9.92 8.00
N LYS A 50 2.86 -9.19 7.27
CA LYS A 50 1.59 -8.63 7.78
C LYS A 50 0.42 -9.58 7.58
N GLU A 51 0.43 -10.41 6.52
CA GLU A 51 -0.60 -11.43 6.25
C GLU A 51 -0.47 -12.68 7.13
N ALA A 52 0.73 -12.99 7.61
CA ALA A 52 1.00 -14.17 8.44
C ALA A 52 0.52 -14.01 9.90
N LYS A 53 -0.48 -13.17 10.16
CA LYS A 53 -0.95 -12.81 11.50
C LYS A 53 -2.43 -13.09 11.71
#